data_AF-A0A1B6IXR1-F1
#
_entry.id   AF-A0A1B6IXR1-F1
#
_cell.length_a   1.000
_cell.length_b   1.000
_cell.length_c   1.000
_cell.angle_alpha   90.00
_cell.angle_beta   90.00
_cell.angle_gamma   90.00
#
_symmetry.space_group_name_H-M   'P 1'
#
loop_
_entity.id
_entity.type
_entity.pdbx_description
1 polymer ?
#
loop_
_entity_poly.entity_id
_entity_poly.type
_entity_poly.pdbx_seq_one_letter_code
_entity_poly.pdbx_strand_id
1 'polypeptide(L)'
;FISTHGARKGLADTALKTANSGYLTRRLVDVAQDLVVTEEDCGTLSGIVMTPVIEGGDVKESLRERVLGRVTTENILQPGKTDILVKRNTLLNEQWCDILEEHSVDNIK
;
A
#
# COMPACT_ATOMS: atom_id res chain seq x y z
N PHE A 1 -36.52 -24.58 -9.19
CA PHE A 1 -36.74 -24.83 -7.75
C PHE A 1 -35.44 -24.95 -6.95
N ILE A 2 -34.41 -25.64 -7.45
CA ILE A 2 -33.11 -25.77 -6.73
C ILE A 2 -32.31 -24.45 -6.74
N SER A 3 -32.35 -23.68 -7.83
CA SER A 3 -31.61 -22.41 -7.98
C SER A 3 -32.11 -21.25 -7.10
N THR A 4 -33.36 -21.29 -6.63
CA THR A 4 -33.95 -20.19 -5.84
C THR A 4 -33.39 -20.11 -4.41
N HIS A 5 -32.91 -21.23 -3.86
CA HIS A 5 -32.28 -21.27 -2.54
C HIS A 5 -30.93 -20.53 -2.55
N GLY A 6 -30.12 -20.76 -3.58
CA GLY A 6 -28.84 -20.06 -3.77
C GLY A 6 -29.03 -18.56 -3.97
N ALA A 7 -29.99 -18.16 -4.81
CA ALA A 7 -30.31 -16.75 -5.03
C ALA A 7 -30.79 -16.04 -3.74
N ARG A 8 -31.66 -16.69 -2.96
CA ARG A 8 -32.14 -16.14 -1.69
C ARG A 8 -31.03 -16.03 -0.65
N LYS A 9 -30.17 -17.04 -0.53
CA LYS A 9 -29.00 -16.99 0.36
C LYS A 9 -28.04 -15.89 -0.05
N GLY A 10 -27.73 -15.75 -1.34
CA GLY A 10 -26.87 -14.69 -1.85
C GLY A 10 -27.39 -13.28 -1.53
N LEU A 11 -28.69 -13.03 -1.69
CA LEU A 11 -29.30 -11.75 -1.31
C LEU A 11 -29.21 -11.49 0.20
N ALA A 12 -29.49 -12.50 1.02
CA ALA A 12 -29.40 -12.38 2.48
C ALA A 12 -27.95 -12.14 2.95
N ASP A 13 -26.99 -12.90 2.40
CA ASP A 13 -25.57 -12.76 2.72
C ASP A 13 -25.04 -11.39 2.30
N THR A 14 -25.44 -10.89 1.12
CA THR A 14 -25.08 -9.54 0.67
C THR A 14 -25.63 -8.49 1.62
N ALA A 15 -26.91 -8.56 2.00
CA ALA A 15 -27.51 -7.61 2.93
C ALA A 15 -26.79 -7.62 4.30
N LEU A 16 -26.45 -8.80 4.82
CA LEU A 16 -25.74 -8.95 6.08
C LEU A 16 -24.29 -8.43 5.99
N LYS A 17 -23.60 -8.70 4.87
CA LYS A 17 -22.26 -8.17 4.60
C LYS A 17 -22.27 -6.65 4.49
N THR A 18 -23.28 -6.04 3.89
CA THR A 18 -23.44 -4.58 3.84
C THR A 18 -23.52 -3.98 5.25
N ALA A 19 -24.32 -4.58 6.14
CA ALA A 19 -24.42 -4.13 7.53
C ALA A 19 -23.09 -4.25 8.28
N ASN A 20 -22.38 -5.37 8.10
CA ASN A 20 -21.07 -5.59 8.72
C ASN A 20 -20.01 -4.60 8.21
N SER A 21 -19.99 -4.32 6.91
CA SER A 21 -19.09 -3.31 6.33
C SER A 21 -19.37 -1.92 6.92
N GLY A 22 -20.64 -1.52 7.04
CA GLY A 22 -21.01 -0.24 7.65
C GLY A 22 -20.66 -0.16 9.14
N TYR A 23 -20.78 -1.27 9.87
CA TYR A 23 -20.35 -1.33 11.27
C TYR A 23 -18.84 -1.21 11.40
N LEU A 24 -18.08 -1.89 10.53
CA LEU A 24 -16.62 -1.80 10.51
C LEU A 24 -16.14 -0.38 10.19
N THR A 25 -16.73 0.27 9.18
CA THR A 25 -16.35 1.65 8.84
C THR A 25 -16.61 2.60 10.00
N ARG A 26 -17.75 2.47 10.71
CA ARG A 26 -18.01 3.24 11.92
C ARG A 26 -16.92 3.04 12.97
N ARG A 27 -16.53 1.80 13.25
CA ARG A 27 -15.47 1.50 14.23
C ARG A 27 -14.10 2.03 13.82
N LEU A 28 -13.78 2.00 12.52
CA LEU A 28 -12.52 2.56 12.02
C LEU A 28 -12.52 4.09 12.17
N VAL A 29 -13.63 4.75 11.87
CA VAL A 29 -13.79 6.20 12.08
C VAL A 29 -13.69 6.53 13.57
N ASP A 30 -14.38 5.80 14.44
CA ASP A 30 -14.34 6.02 15.90
C ASP A 30 -12.89 6.00 16.46
N VAL A 31 -11.95 5.29 15.82
CA VAL A 31 -10.54 5.22 16.23
C VAL A 31 -9.65 6.26 15.55
N ALA A 32 -9.91 6.56 14.28
CA ALA A 32 -9.05 7.42 13.45
C ALA A 32 -9.53 8.87 13.32
N GLN A 33 -10.68 9.23 13.92
CA GLN A 33 -11.33 10.54 13.75
C GLN A 33 -10.43 11.72 14.10
N ASP A 34 -9.56 11.56 15.10
CA ASP A 34 -8.67 12.63 15.57
C ASP A 34 -7.31 12.65 14.86
N LEU A 35 -7.09 11.80 13.84
CA LEU A 35 -5.86 11.77 13.05
C LEU A 35 -5.89 12.87 11.99
N VAL A 36 -5.05 13.90 12.16
CA VAL A 36 -4.93 15.05 11.25
C VAL A 36 -3.46 15.30 10.91
N VAL A 37 -3.18 15.71 9.67
CA VAL A 37 -1.84 16.17 9.25
C VAL A 37 -1.62 17.60 9.75
N THR A 38 -0.65 17.79 10.65
CA THR A 38 -0.40 19.09 11.31
C THR A 38 0.97 19.70 10.99
N GLU A 39 1.86 18.96 10.34
CA GLU A 39 3.24 19.35 10.05
C GLU A 39 3.66 18.80 8.68
N GLU A 40 4.55 19.51 7.97
CA GLU A 40 5.02 19.12 6.63
C GLU A 40 6.08 18.02 6.66
N ASP A 41 7.03 18.07 7.59
CA ASP A 41 8.08 17.05 7.76
C ASP A 41 8.46 16.93 9.24
N CYS A 42 8.15 15.79 9.86
CA CYS A 42 8.52 15.50 11.25
C CYS A 42 10.00 15.14 11.43
N GLY A 43 10.78 15.08 10.35
CA GLY A 43 12.23 14.88 10.34
C GLY A 43 12.70 13.46 10.63
N THR A 44 11.78 12.51 10.81
CA THR A 44 12.12 11.13 11.20
C THR A 44 13.01 10.44 10.16
N LEU A 45 13.93 9.62 10.66
CA LEU A 45 14.75 8.69 9.86
C LEU A 45 14.20 7.26 9.90
N SER A 46 13.11 7.05 10.64
CA SER A 46 12.47 5.75 10.76
C SER A 46 11.50 5.55 9.60
N GLY A 47 11.56 4.37 9.00
CA GLY A 47 10.71 3.95 7.90
C GLY A 47 10.52 2.44 7.93
N ILE A 48 9.53 1.96 7.18
CA ILE A 48 9.26 0.52 7.03
C ILE A 48 9.79 0.10 5.67
N VAL A 49 10.60 -0.96 5.64
CA VAL A 49 11.09 -1.54 4.39
C VAL A 49 9.92 -2.15 3.61
N MET A 50 9.70 -1.66 2.41
CA MET A 50 8.72 -2.15 1.45
C MET A 50 9.38 -3.08 0.44
N THR A 51 8.73 -4.22 0.20
CA THR A 51 9.12 -5.25 -0.78
C THR A 51 7.89 -5.64 -1.59
N PRO A 52 8.00 -6.30 -2.75
CA PRO A 52 6.83 -6.92 -3.37
C PRO A 52 6.18 -7.95 -2.44
N VAL A 53 4.87 -8.15 -2.57
CA VAL A 53 4.14 -9.22 -1.85
C VAL A 53 4.14 -10.45 -2.74
N ILE A 54 4.82 -11.51 -2.29
CA ILE A 54 4.95 -12.77 -3.02
C ILE A 54 4.15 -13.84 -2.27
N GLU A 55 3.21 -14.47 -2.96
CA GLU A 55 2.36 -15.53 -2.40
C GLU A 55 2.29 -16.71 -3.38
N GLY A 56 2.73 -17.88 -2.94
CA GLY A 56 2.72 -19.08 -3.79
C GLY A 56 3.69 -19.05 -4.97
N GLY A 57 4.68 -18.17 -4.96
CA GLY A 57 5.66 -17.99 -6.05
C GLY A 57 5.27 -16.91 -7.06
N ASP A 58 4.05 -16.40 -6.99
CA ASP A 58 3.58 -15.29 -7.82
C ASP A 58 3.68 -13.97 -7.06
N VAL A 59 4.02 -12.90 -7.78
CA VAL A 59 3.93 -11.53 -7.27
C VAL A 59 2.44 -11.14 -7.26
N LYS A 60 1.87 -10.95 -6.07
CA LYS A 60 0.48 -10.50 -5.88
C LYS A 60 0.34 -8.99 -5.94
N GLU A 61 1.33 -8.28 -5.42
CA GLU A 61 1.40 -6.82 -5.42
C GLU A 61 2.85 -6.43 -5.68
N SER A 62 3.06 -5.64 -6.72
CA SER A 62 4.40 -5.22 -7.14
C SER A 62 5.00 -4.17 -6.18
N LEU A 63 6.33 -3.99 -6.19
CA LEU A 63 6.95 -2.94 -5.39
C LEU A 63 6.41 -1.56 -5.79
N ARG A 64 6.27 -1.31 -7.10
CA ARG A 64 5.71 -0.07 -7.67
C ARG A 64 4.38 0.31 -7.02
N GLU A 65 3.42 -0.61 -7.02
CA GLU A 65 2.08 -0.36 -6.47
C GLU A 65 2.12 -0.03 -4.99
N ARG A 66 3.02 -0.66 -4.24
CA ARG A 66 3.17 -0.46 -2.80
C ARG A 66 3.82 0.87 -2.44
N VAL A 67 4.72 1.39 -3.28
CA VAL A 67 5.54 2.57 -2.97
C VAL A 67 5.08 3.85 -3.65
N LEU A 68 4.24 3.76 -4.68
CA LEU A 68 3.67 4.94 -5.35
C LEU A 68 2.97 5.87 -4.33
N GLY A 69 3.30 7.16 -4.39
CA GLY A 69 2.77 8.18 -3.48
C GLY A 69 3.40 8.21 -2.09
N ARG A 70 4.41 7.38 -1.81
CA ARG A 70 5.17 7.41 -0.55
C ARG A 70 6.43 8.27 -0.67
N VAL A 71 6.98 8.65 0.48
CA VAL A 71 8.24 9.41 0.58
C VAL A 71 9.35 8.50 1.09
N THR A 72 10.54 8.57 0.49
CA THR A 72 11.71 7.79 0.89
C THR A 72 12.30 8.26 2.22
N THR A 73 12.63 7.32 3.11
CA THR A 73 13.26 7.65 4.40
C THR A 73 14.79 7.64 4.35
N GLU A 74 15.37 7.00 3.32
CA GLU A 74 16.82 6.98 3.06
C GLU A 74 17.15 7.16 1.57
N ASN A 75 18.45 7.27 1.26
CA ASN A 75 18.91 7.30 -0.13
C ASN A 75 18.80 5.90 -0.72
N ILE A 76 18.07 5.75 -1.83
CA ILE A 76 18.00 4.51 -2.59
C ILE A 76 19.24 4.45 -3.48
N LEU A 77 20.03 3.40 -3.34
CA LEU A 77 21.21 3.16 -4.17
C LEU A 77 20.84 2.30 -5.38
N GLN A 78 21.54 2.51 -6.49
CA GLN A 78 21.42 1.62 -7.64
C GLN A 78 21.98 0.22 -7.31
N PRO A 79 21.27 -0.88 -7.60
CA PRO A 79 21.79 -2.22 -7.37
C PRO A 79 23.15 -2.44 -8.05
N GLY A 80 24.15 -2.87 -7.27
CA GLY A 80 25.50 -3.12 -7.76
C GLY A 80 26.38 -1.87 -7.95
N LYS A 81 25.89 -0.67 -7.61
CA LYS A 81 26.69 0.57 -7.62
C LYS A 81 26.59 1.32 -6.30
N THR A 82 27.49 2.27 -6.10
CA THR A 82 27.48 3.22 -4.97
C THR A 82 26.75 4.53 -5.29
N ASP A 83 26.19 4.64 -6.50
CA ASP A 83 25.50 5.85 -6.94
C ASP A 83 24.09 5.91 -6.34
N ILE A 84 23.71 7.10 -5.88
CA ILE A 84 22.37 7.38 -5.36
C ILE A 84 21.41 7.50 -6.53
N LEU A 85 20.42 6.61 -6.58
CA LEU A 85 19.36 6.61 -7.58
C LEU A 85 18.24 7.58 -7.20
N VAL A 86 17.78 7.52 -5.95
CA VAL A 86 16.74 8.41 -5.39
C VAL A 86 17.23 8.96 -4.07
N LYS A 87 17.16 10.28 -3.90
CA LYS A 87 17.55 10.93 -2.64
C LYS A 87 16.50 10.68 -1.56
N ARG A 88 16.92 10.73 -0.30
CA ARG A 88 16.01 10.78 0.86
C ARG A 88 15.01 11.95 0.72
N ASN A 89 13.82 11.79 1.30
CA ASN A 89 12.72 12.77 1.30
C ASN A 89 12.19 13.07 -0.11
N THR A 90 12.25 12.09 -1.01
CA THR A 90 11.68 12.22 -2.35
C THR A 90 10.31 11.56 -2.38
N LEU A 91 9.29 12.29 -2.86
CA LEU A 91 7.98 11.73 -3.17
C LEU A 91 8.09 10.84 -4.42
N LEU A 92 7.75 9.56 -4.27
CA LEU A 92 7.73 8.59 -5.35
C LEU A 92 6.48 8.78 -6.20
N ASN A 93 6.63 9.49 -7.31
CA ASN A 93 5.62 9.60 -8.37
C ASN A 93 5.81 8.47 -9.41
N GLU A 94 4.99 8.47 -10.45
CA GLU A 94 5.01 7.46 -11.52
C GLU A 94 6.39 7.37 -12.19
N GLN A 95 7.04 8.51 -12.42
CA GLN A 95 8.37 8.57 -13.05
C GLN A 95 9.45 7.94 -12.16
N TRP A 96 9.43 8.22 -10.86
CA TRP A 96 10.35 7.60 -9.93
C TRP A 96 10.10 6.10 -9.83
N CYS A 97 8.85 5.66 -9.83
CA CYS A 97 8.50 4.25 -9.86
C CYS A 97 9.00 3.54 -11.12
N ASP A 98 8.90 4.17 -12.30
CA ASP A 98 9.45 3.62 -13.56
C ASP A 98 10.96 3.41 -13.46
N ILE A 99 11.69 4.39 -12.93
CA ILE A 99 13.15 4.34 -12.72
C ILE A 99 13.53 3.21 -11.76
N LEU A 100 12.76 3.03 -10.69
CA LEU A 100 13.01 1.97 -9.70
C LEU A 100 12.82 0.57 -10.30
N GLU A 101 11.82 0.40 -11.16
CA GLU A 101 11.59 -0.86 -11.90
C GLU A 101 12.67 -1.11 -12.96
N GLU A 102 13.07 -0.09 -13.73
CA GLU A 102 14.13 -0.18 -14.73
C GLU A 102 15.47 -0.63 -14.12
N HIS A 103 15.75 -0.15 -12.91
CA HIS A 103 16.96 -0.53 -12.17
C HIS A 103 16.80 -1.79 -11.30
N SER A 104 15.66 -2.48 -11.37
CA SER A 104 15.39 -3.72 -10.62
C SER A 104 15.66 -3.56 -9.11
N VAL A 105 15.15 -2.47 -8.52
CA VAL A 105 15.23 -2.25 -7.07
C VAL A 105 14.22 -3.16 -6.38
N ASP A 106 14.67 -4.04 -5.49
CA ASP A 106 13.83 -5.06 -4.85
C ASP A 106 13.18 -4.59 -3.53
N ASN A 107 13.79 -3.59 -2.88
CA ASN A 107 13.31 -3.07 -1.59
C ASN A 107 13.62 -1.58 -1.43
N ILE A 108 12.73 -0.88 -0.74
CA ILE A 108 12.79 0.57 -0.51
C ILE A 108 12.37 0.87 0.92
N LYS A 109 12.97 1.89 1.53
CA LYS A 109 12.60 2.36 2.86
C LYS A 109 12.29 3.86 2.85
#